data_AF-A0A3D0UTZ8-F1
#
_entry.id   AF-A0A3D0UTZ8-F1
#
_cell.length_a   1.000
_cell.length_b   1.000
_cell.length_c   1.000
_cell.angle_alpha   90.00
_cell.angle_beta   90.00
_cell.angle_gamma   90.00
#
_symmetry.space_group_name_H-M   'P 1'
#
loop_
_entity.id
_entity.type
_entity.pdbx_description
1 polymer ?
#
loop_
_entity_poly.entity_id
_entity_poly.type
_entity_poly.pdbx_seq_one_letter_code
_entity_poly.pdbx_strand_id
1 'polypeptide(L)' 'MTPLHTKYLDILREADRPLGLKTIAVQLGINEKAVEEDIEPLLMKLGKIEKSAAGRVLI' A
#
# COMPACT_ATOMS: atom_id res chain seq x y z
N MET A 1 -2.83 13.66 3.24
CA MET A 1 -1.87 12.57 2.94
C MET A 1 -0.63 12.77 3.80
N THR A 2 -0.10 11.69 4.39
CA THR A 2 1.17 11.72 5.16
C THR A 2 2.33 11.19 4.29
N PRO A 3 3.60 11.37 4.67
CA PRO A 3 4.75 10.83 3.93
C PRO A 3 4.71 9.31 3.73
N LEU A 4 4.08 8.57 4.64
CA LEU A 4 3.91 7.12 4.52
C LEU A 4 2.99 6.73 3.36
N HIS A 5 1.97 7.55 3.07
CA HIS A 5 1.07 7.31 1.95
C HIS A 5 1.80 7.44 0.62
N THR A 6 2.64 8.48 0.49
CA THR A 6 3.46 8.68 -0.71
C THR A 6 4.43 7.51 -0.91
N LYS A 7 5.15 7.11 0.14
CA LYS A 7 6.03 5.93 0.09
C LYS A 7 5.30 4.65 -0.31
N TYR A 8 4.09 4.42 0.22
CA TYR A 8 3.27 3.25 -0.15
C TYR A 8 2.99 3.23 -1.66
N LEU A 9 2.61 4.38 -2.22
CA LEU A 9 2.32 4.49 -3.65
C LEU A 9 3.59 4.35 -4.50
N ASP A 10 4.72 4.89 -4.05
CA ASP A 10 6.00 4.74 -4.77
C ASP A 10 6.45 3.28 -4.79
N ILE A 11 6.33 2.56 -3.67
CA ILE A 11 6.58 1.12 -3.59
C ILE A 11 5.74 0.33 -4.61
N LEU A 12 4.44 0.63 -4.68
CA LEU A 12 3.54 0.00 -5.65
C LEU A 12 3.82 0.42 -7.10
N ARG A 13 4.32 1.63 -7.32
CA ARG A 13 4.69 2.11 -8.66
C ARG A 13 5.97 1.43 -9.17
N GLU A 14 6.92 1.17 -8.28
CA GLU A 14 8.18 0.48 -8.63
C GLU A 14 7.99 -1.02 -8.77
N ALA A 15 7.08 -1.61 -8.00
CA ALA A 15 6.68 -3.00 -8.16
C ALA A 15 5.69 -3.10 -9.31
N ASP A 16 6.18 -3.40 -10.51
CA ASP A 16 5.39 -3.67 -11.74
C ASP A 16 4.53 -4.96 -11.64
N ARG A 17 4.11 -5.32 -10.42
CA ARG A 17 3.34 -6.51 -10.04
C ARG A 17 2.60 -6.26 -8.71
N PRO A 18 1.50 -6.99 -8.45
CA PRO A 18 0.83 -6.93 -7.16
C PRO A 18 1.76 -7.24 -5.99
N LEU A 19 1.72 -6.43 -4.93
CA LEU A 19 2.51 -6.65 -3.71
C LEU A 19 1.65 -7.12 -2.53
N GLY A 20 2.17 -8.07 -1.75
CA GLY A 20 1.54 -8.49 -0.49
C GLY A 20 1.68 -7.43 0.60
N LEU A 21 0.72 -7.40 1.53
CA LEU A 21 0.70 -6.46 2.68
C LEU A 21 2.00 -6.51 3.48
N LYS A 22 2.47 -7.73 3.78
CA LYS A 22 3.73 -7.97 4.48
C LYS A 22 4.93 -7.33 3.80
N THR A 23 5.04 -7.43 2.47
CA THR A 23 6.14 -6.83 1.72
C THR A 23 6.11 -5.31 1.83
N ILE A 24 4.92 -4.72 1.70
CA ILE A 24 4.74 -3.26 1.78
C ILE A 24 5.04 -2.77 3.20
N ALA A 25 4.57 -3.48 4.23
CA ALA A 25 4.82 -3.17 5.63
C ALA A 25 6.32 -3.18 5.96
N VAL A 26 7.05 -4.21 5.49
CA VAL A 26 8.51 -4.31 5.64
C VAL A 26 9.23 -3.13 4.98
N GLN A 27 8.85 -2.76 3.76
CA GLN A 27 9.47 -1.63 3.05
C GLN A 27 9.12 -0.27 3.67
N LEU A 28 7.93 -0.14 4.27
CA LEU A 28 7.52 1.06 5.00
C LEU A 28 8.11 1.12 6.42
N GLY A 29 8.67 0.02 6.94
CA GLY A 29 9.24 -0.06 8.29
C GLY A 29 8.18 -0.01 9.39
N ILE A 30 6.96 -0.47 9.11
CA ILE A 30 5.84 -0.50 10.07
C ILE A 30 5.17 -1.86 10.07
N ASN A 31 4.25 -2.11 11.01
CA ASN A 31 3.54 -3.38 11.07
C ASN A 31 2.41 -3.45 10.01
N GLU A 32 2.05 -4.68 9.61
CA GLU A 32 0.99 -4.94 8.63
C GLU A 32 -0.36 -4.34 9.06
N LYS A 33 -0.63 -4.38 10.37
CA LYS A 33 -1.87 -3.88 10.95
C LYS A 33 -2.04 -2.36 10.78
N ALA A 34 -1.01 -1.56 11.05
CA ALA A 34 -1.08 -0.12 10.83
C ALA A 34 -1.21 0.23 9.33
N VAL A 35 -0.57 -0.55 8.45
CA VAL A 35 -0.76 -0.36 7.00
C VAL A 35 -2.23 -0.56 6.63
N GLU A 36 -2.84 -1.66 7.08
CA GLU A 36 -4.22 -2.00 6.73
C GLU A 36 -5.27 -1.11 7.40
N GLU A 37 -5.05 -0.71 8.66
CA GLU A 37 -6.03 0.06 9.44
C GLU A 37 -5.87 1.58 9.29
N ASP A 38 -4.64 2.09 9.12
CA ASP A 38 -4.37 3.54 9.14
C ASP A 38 -4.06 4.12 7.75
N ILE A 39 -3.53 3.33 6.81
CA ILE A 39 -3.03 3.83 5.51
C ILE A 39 -3.95 3.43 4.34
N GLU A 40 -4.17 2.12 4.17
CA GLU A 40 -4.96 1.58 3.06
C GLU A 40 -6.37 2.19 2.93
N PRO A 41 -7.13 2.45 4.02
CA PRO A 41 -8.49 2.97 3.89
C PRO A 41 -8.55 4.32 3.18
N LEU A 42 -7.57 5.20 3.43
CA LEU A 42 -7.51 6.49 2.76
C LEU A 42 -7.12 6.31 1.28
N LEU A 43 -6.11 5.49 0.98
CA LEU A 43 -5.65 5.25 -0.39
C LEU A 43 -6.71 4.58 -1.27
N MET A 44 -7.45 3.64 -0.71
CA MET A 44 -8.59 3.00 -1.38
C MET A 44 -9.72 4.00 -1.61
N LYS A 45 -10.07 4.81 -0.60
CA LYS A 45 -11.11 5.85 -0.75
C LYS A 45 -10.75 6.90 -1.81
N LEU A 46 -9.47 7.21 -1.97
CA LEU A 46 -8.96 8.11 -3.01
C LEU A 46 -8.85 7.45 -4.39
N GLY A 47 -9.16 6.15 -4.51
CA GLY A 47 -9.05 5.41 -5.76
C GLY A 47 -7.61 5.29 -6.25
N LYS A 48 -6.62 5.26 -5.34
CA LYS A 48 -5.20 5.14 -5.68
C LYS A 48 -4.71 3.70 -5.71
N ILE A 49 -5.37 2.81 -4.96
CA ILE A 49 -4.98 1.42 -4.83
C ILE A 49 -6.20 0.52 -4.82
N GLU A 50 -6.01 -0.73 -5.27
CA GLU A 50 -7.00 -1.80 -5.18
C GLU A 50 -6.43 -3.01 -4.42
N LYS A 51 -7.27 -3.70 -3.64
CA LYS A 51 -6.96 -5.00 -3.07
C LYS A 51 -7.40 -6.10 -4.04
N SER A 52 -6.44 -6.81 -4.61
CA SER A 52 -6.66 -7.99 -5.45
C SER A 52 -6.32 -9.28 -4.70
N ALA A 53 -6.76 -10.43 -5.21
CA ALA A 53 -6.36 -11.74 -4.69
C ALA A 53 -4.83 -11.97 -4.76
N ALA A 54 -4.13 -11.28 -5.67
CA ALA A 54 -2.68 -11.38 -5.84
C ALA A 54 -1.89 -10.39 -4.95
N GLY A 55 -2.55 -9.40 -4.34
CA GLY A 55 -1.89 -8.33 -3.59
C GLY A 55 -2.52 -6.96 -3.82
N ARG A 56 -1.77 -5.90 -3.59
CA ARG A 56 -2.19 -4.51 -3.82
C ARG A 56 -1.58 -3.99 -5.11
N VAL A 57 -2.39 -3.26 -5.85
CA VAL A 57 -2.04 -2.66 -7.14
C VAL A 57 -2.43 -1.20 -7.15
N LEU A 58 -1.73 -0.40 -7.95
CA LEU A 58 -2.00 1.01 -8.15
C LEU A 58 -3.04 1.18 -9.28
N ILE A 59 -3.96 2.14 -9.13
CA ILE A 59 -5.02 2.48 -10.11
C ILE A 59 -4.72 3.83 -10.76
#